data_AF-A0A9X2WJD5-F1
#
_entry.id   AF-A0A9X2WJD5-F1
#
_cell.length_a   1.000
_cell.length_b   1.000
_cell.length_c   1.000
_cell.angle_alpha   90.00
_cell.angle_beta   90.00
_cell.angle_gamma   90.00
#
_symmetry.space_group_name_H-M   'P 1'
#
loop_
_entity.id
_entity.type
_entity.pdbx_description
1 polymer ?
#
loop_
_entity_poly.entity_id
_entity_poly.type
_entity_poly.pdbx_seq_one_letter_code
_entity_poly.pdbx_strand_id
1 'polypeptide(L)'
;MVFDNYFMVIPVYRLSEDKYYSQMNEDFEKLISRSWDINFRRNNPDMVESWRISHRSSYGGDWEFNEVVGHIKLFFMGSQIRGEYWGTEPQRKVRTRKKKFEFKAHKLVAEGAIW
;
A
#
# COMPACT_ATOMS: atom_id res chain seq x y z
N MET A 1 -3.09 -3.94 -27.83
CA MET A 1 -4.02 -5.08 -27.81
C MET A 1 -4.34 -5.32 -26.34
N VAL A 2 -5.60 -5.13 -25.92
CA VAL A 2 -6.02 -5.45 -24.55
C VAL A 2 -6.35 -6.94 -24.55
N PHE A 3 -5.67 -7.73 -23.70
CA PHE A 3 -5.96 -9.16 -23.61
C PHE A 3 -7.23 -9.34 -22.76
N ASP A 4 -8.28 -9.93 -23.33
CA ASP A 4 -9.61 -9.97 -22.70
C ASP A 4 -9.74 -11.02 -21.57
N ASN A 5 -8.75 -11.90 -21.38
CA ASN A 5 -8.79 -12.97 -20.38
C ASN A 5 -7.69 -12.84 -19.31
N TYR A 6 -7.84 -11.86 -18.41
CA TYR A 6 -7.04 -11.82 -17.18
C TYR A 6 -7.60 -12.83 -16.18
N PHE A 7 -6.76 -13.72 -15.64
CA PHE A 7 -7.17 -14.69 -14.64
C PHE A 7 -6.82 -14.28 -13.22
N MET A 8 -5.90 -13.32 -13.05
CA MET A 8 -5.48 -12.83 -11.74
C MET A 8 -5.01 -11.38 -11.82
N VAL A 9 -5.28 -10.61 -10.77
CA VAL A 9 -4.73 -9.27 -10.57
C VAL A 9 -4.02 -9.25 -9.22
N ILE A 10 -2.73 -8.90 -9.22
CA ILE A 10 -1.90 -8.85 -8.02
C ILE A 10 -1.65 -7.38 -7.68
N PRO A 11 -2.07 -6.90 -6.49
CA PRO A 11 -1.72 -5.55 -6.03
C PRO A 11 -0.22 -5.47 -5.71
N VAL A 12 0.40 -4.35 -6.08
CA VAL A 12 1.79 -4.03 -5.75
C VAL A 12 1.78 -2.94 -4.70
N TYR A 13 2.32 -3.25 -3.52
CA TYR A 13 2.35 -2.35 -2.38
C TYR A 13 3.64 -1.52 -2.31
N ARG A 14 3.55 -0.30 -1.78
CA ARG A 14 4.71 0.59 -1.56
C ARG A 14 5.68 0.05 -0.50
N LEU A 15 5.14 -0.60 0.52
CA LEU A 15 5.87 -1.22 1.63
C LEU A 15 5.06 -2.41 2.18
N SER A 16 5.72 -3.25 2.98
CA SER A 16 5.05 -4.33 3.70
C SER A 16 4.06 -3.82 4.74
N GLU A 17 3.07 -4.66 5.04
CA GLU A 17 2.04 -4.43 6.06
C GLU A 17 2.66 -4.15 7.43
N ASP A 18 3.56 -5.01 7.89
CA ASP A 18 4.26 -4.87 9.17
C ASP A 18 4.95 -3.52 9.30
N LYS A 19 5.66 -3.11 8.24
CA LYS A 19 6.39 -1.84 8.22
C LYS A 19 5.42 -0.66 8.27
N TYR A 20 4.26 -0.77 7.61
CA TYR A 20 3.25 0.29 7.62
C TYR A 20 2.65 0.48 9.01
N TYR A 21 2.21 -0.60 9.64
CA TYR A 21 1.61 -0.52 10.97
C TYR A 21 2.65 -0.16 12.05
N SER A 22 3.90 -0.62 11.93
CA SER A 22 4.99 -0.16 12.81
C SER A 22 5.20 1.34 12.70
N GLN A 23 5.32 1.88 11.48
CA GLN A 23 5.51 3.31 11.26
C GLN A 23 4.30 4.14 11.71
N MET A 24 3.08 3.60 11.58
CA MET A 24 1.86 4.25 12.06
C MET A 24 1.83 4.33 13.58
N ASN A 25 2.16 3.23 14.26
CA ASN A 25 2.21 3.18 15.71
C ASN A 25 3.31 4.11 16.27
N GLU A 26 4.50 4.12 15.68
CA GLU A 26 5.57 5.04 16.08
C GLU A 26 5.16 6.52 15.93
N ASP A 27 4.46 6.86 14.85
CA ASP A 27 3.95 8.20 14.61
C ASP A 27 2.88 8.58 15.64
N PHE A 28 1.96 7.66 15.93
CA PHE A 28 0.96 7.84 16.98
C PHE A 28 1.59 8.06 18.36
N GLU A 29 2.57 7.23 18.74
CA GLU A 29 3.24 7.35 20.05
C GLU A 29 4.02 8.66 20.19
N LYS A 30 4.66 9.14 19.12
CA LYS A 30 5.30 10.47 19.09
C LYS A 30 4.28 11.61 19.20
N LEU A 31 3.11 11.47 18.58
CA LEU A 31 2.06 12.47 18.62
C LEU A 31 1.43 12.54 20.02
N ILE A 32 0.97 11.40 20.55
CA ILE A 32 0.29 11.36 21.84
C ILE A 32 1.21 11.74 23.01
N SER A 33 2.52 11.47 22.89
CA SER A 33 3.49 11.87 23.91
C SER A 33 3.78 13.35 24.01
N ARG A 34 3.52 14.12 22.96
CA ARG A 34 3.60 15.58 23.00
C ARG A 34 2.35 16.22 23.58
N SER A 35 1.23 15.50 23.56
CA SER A 35 -0.07 16.06 23.94
C SER A 35 -0.47 15.68 25.36
N TRP A 36 -0.26 14.43 25.77
CA TRP A 36 -0.73 13.92 27.07
C TRP A 36 0.39 13.20 27.81
N ASP A 37 0.50 13.40 29.12
CA ASP A 37 1.41 12.61 29.96
C ASP A 37 0.93 11.15 30.13
N ILE A 38 1.80 10.33 30.73
CA ILE A 38 1.56 8.89 30.89
C ILE A 38 0.37 8.61 31.83
N ASN A 39 0.19 9.41 32.89
CA ASN A 39 -0.88 9.21 33.86
C ASN A 39 -2.24 9.55 33.25
N PHE A 40 -2.32 10.65 32.49
CA PHE A 40 -3.54 11.02 31.78
C PHE A 40 -3.99 9.93 30.81
N ARG A 41 -3.06 9.36 30.04
CA ARG A 41 -3.36 8.28 29.08
C ARG A 41 -3.89 7.02 29.78
N ARG A 42 -3.28 6.62 30.89
CA ARG A 42 -3.68 5.44 31.66
C ARG A 42 -5.09 5.59 32.26
N ASN A 43 -5.43 6.80 32.70
CA ASN A 43 -6.72 7.07 33.31
C ASN A 43 -7.85 7.29 32.29
N ASN A 44 -7.53 7.47 31.00
CA ASN A 44 -8.51 7.77 29.96
C ASN A 44 -8.32 6.89 28.69
N PRO A 45 -8.41 5.56 28.81
CA PRO A 45 -8.16 4.64 27.69
C PRO A 45 -9.11 4.87 26.51
N ASP A 46 -10.37 5.20 26.75
CA ASP A 46 -11.36 5.44 25.68
C ASP A 46 -11.00 6.66 24.82
N MET A 47 -10.47 7.72 25.44
CA MET A 47 -9.98 8.89 24.71
C MET A 47 -8.75 8.54 23.87
N VAL A 48 -7.83 7.73 24.41
CA VAL A 48 -6.66 7.26 23.67
C VAL A 48 -7.09 6.45 22.44
N GLU A 49 -8.07 5.57 22.59
CA GLU A 49 -8.56 4.76 21.48
C GLU A 49 -9.29 5.59 20.42
N SER A 50 -10.16 6.52 20.83
CA SER A 50 -10.80 7.47 19.92
C SER A 50 -9.76 8.24 19.10
N TRP A 51 -8.69 8.68 19.75
CA TRP A 51 -7.58 9.36 19.08
C TRP A 51 -6.78 8.44 18.16
N ARG A 52 -6.57 7.18 18.53
CA ARG A 52 -5.93 6.17 17.68
C ARG A 52 -6.74 5.93 16.40
N ILE A 53 -8.07 5.85 16.50
CA ILE A 53 -8.96 5.71 15.33
C ILE A 53 -8.86 6.94 14.43
N SER A 54 -8.92 8.15 15.01
CA SER A 54 -8.77 9.41 14.27
C SER A 54 -7.39 9.53 13.59
N HIS A 55 -6.33 9.13 14.30
CA HIS A 55 -4.97 9.07 13.77
C HIS A 55 -4.85 8.07 12.62
N ARG A 56 -5.37 6.84 12.74
CA ARG A 56 -5.38 5.86 11.65
C ARG A 56 -6.03 6.43 10.39
N SER A 57 -7.17 7.10 10.54
CA SER A 57 -7.85 7.76 9.43
C SER A 57 -6.95 8.81 8.78
N SER A 58 -6.40 9.74 9.55
CA SER A 58 -5.56 10.82 9.00
C SER A 58 -4.20 10.36 8.46
N TYR A 59 -3.61 9.32 9.06
CA TYR A 59 -2.34 8.74 8.65
C TYR A 59 -2.45 8.17 7.23
N GLY A 60 -3.39 7.28 6.97
CA GLY A 60 -3.51 6.64 5.67
C GLY A 60 -4.63 5.62 5.55
N GLY A 61 -5.26 5.26 6.66
CA GLY A 61 -6.29 4.23 6.71
C GLY A 61 -5.68 2.83 6.66
N ASP A 62 -6.42 1.93 6.01
CA ASP A 62 -6.04 0.54 5.90
C ASP A 62 -4.93 0.28 4.88
N TRP A 63 -3.93 -0.53 5.25
CA TRP A 63 -2.79 -0.84 4.39
C TRP A 63 -3.22 -1.56 3.11
N GLU A 64 -4.12 -2.53 3.23
CA GLU A 64 -4.52 -3.45 2.16
C GLU A 64 -5.04 -2.71 0.91
N PHE A 65 -5.71 -1.58 1.12
CA PHE A 65 -6.32 -0.79 0.06
C PHE A 65 -5.53 0.50 -0.23
N ASN A 66 -4.96 1.14 0.80
CA ASN A 66 -4.41 2.48 0.67
C ASN A 66 -2.90 2.53 0.37
N GLU A 67 -2.18 1.42 0.46
CA GLU A 67 -0.74 1.38 0.13
C GLU A 67 -0.41 0.74 -1.24
N VAL A 68 -1.44 0.36 -2.01
CA VAL A 68 -1.29 -0.14 -3.39
C VAL A 68 -0.75 0.96 -4.32
N VAL A 69 0.38 0.74 -4.98
CA VAL A 69 1.02 1.68 -5.93
C VAL A 69 1.06 1.17 -7.36
N GLY A 70 0.68 -0.08 -7.58
CA GLY A 70 0.50 -0.68 -8.89
C GLY A 70 -0.35 -1.95 -8.84
N HIS A 71 -0.62 -2.50 -10.02
CA HIS A 71 -1.27 -3.79 -10.20
C HIS A 71 -0.55 -4.55 -11.31
N ILE A 72 -0.44 -5.87 -11.14
CA ILE A 72 0.04 -6.78 -12.17
C ILE A 72 -1.16 -7.61 -12.62
N LYS A 73 -1.57 -7.44 -13.88
CA LYS A 73 -2.68 -8.19 -14.47
C LYS A 73 -2.11 -9.38 -15.22
N LEU A 74 -2.39 -10.60 -14.78
CA LEU A 74 -1.88 -11.83 -15.38
C LEU A 74 -2.88 -12.42 -16.37
N PHE A 75 -2.37 -12.89 -17.50
CA PHE A 75 -3.15 -13.50 -18.57
C PHE A 75 -2.36 -14.64 -19.23
N PHE A 76 -3.07 -15.54 -19.90
CA PHE A 76 -2.45 -16.61 -20.69
C PHE A 76 -2.18 -16.12 -22.12
N MET A 77 -0.98 -16.41 -22.61
CA MET A 77 -0.60 -16.25 -24.01
C MET A 77 -0.05 -17.57 -24.53
N GLY A 78 -0.92 -18.36 -25.17
CA GLY A 78 -0.61 -19.76 -25.49
C GLY A 78 -0.36 -20.56 -24.22
N SER A 79 0.80 -21.19 -24.11
CA SER A 79 1.24 -21.94 -22.92
C SER A 79 1.96 -21.08 -21.86
N GLN A 80 2.15 -19.78 -22.11
CA GLN A 80 2.88 -18.89 -21.21
C GLN A 80 1.93 -18.05 -20.35
N ILE A 81 2.33 -17.80 -19.10
CA ILE A 81 1.72 -16.76 -18.25
C ILE A 81 2.49 -15.45 -18.50
N ARG A 82 1.77 -14.39 -18.88
CA ARG A 82 2.31 -13.04 -19.05
C ARG A 82 1.57 -12.05 -18.15
N GLY A 83 2.16 -10.87 -17.96
CA GLY A 83 1.65 -9.86 -17.04
C GLY A 83 1.77 -8.45 -17.57
N GLU A 84 0.72 -7.65 -17.40
CA GLU A 84 0.76 -6.21 -17.61
C GLU A 84 0.98 -5.48 -16.28
N TYR A 85 1.95 -4.57 -16.24
CA TYR A 85 2.16 -3.71 -15.10
C TYR A 85 1.46 -2.37 -15.28
N TRP A 86 0.59 -2.07 -14.35
CA TRP A 86 -0.11 -0.80 -14.20
C TRP A 86 0.40 -0.12 -12.95
N GLY A 87 1.01 1.06 -13.09
CA GLY A 87 1.64 1.77 -11.98
C GLY A 87 1.07 3.16 -11.82
N THR A 88 1.19 3.72 -10.61
CA THR A 88 0.89 5.14 -10.42
C THR A 88 1.86 6.04 -11.20
N GLU A 89 1.41 7.21 -11.63
CA GLU A 89 2.19 8.18 -12.41
C GLU A 89 3.48 8.68 -11.69
N PRO A 90 3.44 9.12 -10.41
CA PRO A 90 4.60 9.75 -9.79
C PRO A 90 5.78 8.79 -9.64
N GLN A 91 7.00 9.24 -9.97
CA GLN A 91 8.21 8.43 -9.84
C GLN A 91 8.49 8.06 -8.38
N ARG A 92 8.36 9.02 -7.45
CA ARG A 92 8.47 8.76 -6.01
C ARG A 92 7.14 8.26 -5.48
N LYS A 93 7.12 7.01 -5.01
CA LYS A 93 5.95 6.43 -4.34
C LYS A 93 5.88 6.94 -2.91
N VAL A 94 4.94 7.84 -2.65
CA VAL A 94 4.61 8.35 -1.32
C VAL A 94 3.18 7.95 -0.96
N ARG A 95 2.86 7.99 0.33
CA ARG A 95 1.50 7.77 0.80
C ARG A 95 0.57 8.85 0.24
N THR A 96 -0.44 8.42 -0.52
CA THR A 96 -1.42 9.33 -1.12
C THR A 96 -2.75 8.61 -1.31
N ARG A 97 -3.84 9.35 -1.10
CA ARG A 97 -5.20 8.89 -1.45
C ARG A 97 -5.55 9.16 -2.91
N LYS A 98 -4.81 10.05 -3.57
CA LYS A 98 -5.01 10.40 -4.98
C LYS A 98 -4.08 9.54 -5.82
N LYS A 99 -4.62 8.44 -6.37
CA LYS A 99 -3.89 7.51 -7.24
C LYS A 99 -4.54 7.50 -8.61
N LYS A 100 -3.72 7.72 -9.63
CA LYS A 100 -4.06 7.49 -11.02
C LYS A 100 -3.12 6.42 -11.54
N PHE A 101 -3.68 5.30 -11.98
CA PHE A 101 -2.90 4.20 -12.55
C PHE A 101 -2.86 4.34 -14.05
N GLU A 102 -1.69 4.05 -14.61
CA GLU A 102 -1.47 4.02 -16.05
C GLU A 102 -0.68 2.77 -16.42
N PHE A 103 -0.90 2.32 -17.64
CA PHE A 103 -0.15 1.22 -18.21
C PHE A 103 1.33 1.61 -18.30
N LYS A 104 2.22 0.74 -17.79
CA LYS A 104 3.67 0.97 -17.79
C LYS A 104 4.40 0.03 -18.72
N ALA A 105 4.10 -1.27 -18.66
CA ALA A 105 4.80 -2.27 -19.48
C ALA A 105 4.04 -3.61 -19.54
N HIS A 106 4.24 -4.37 -20.62
CA HIS A 106 3.80 -5.77 -20.75
C HIS A 106 4.78 -6.77 -20.13
N LYS A 107 5.91 -6.30 -19.57
CA LYS A 107 6.96 -7.15 -18.99
C LYS A 107 7.70 -6.39 -17.90
N LEU A 108 7.82 -6.98 -16.71
CA LEU A 108 8.48 -6.37 -15.56
C LEU A 108 10.01 -6.56 -15.60
N VAL A 109 10.50 -7.63 -16.24
CA VAL A 109 11.92 -7.98 -16.36
C VAL A 109 12.17 -8.60 -17.74
N ALA A 110 13.38 -8.44 -18.27
CA ALA A 110 13.82 -9.16 -19.47
C ALA A 110 13.82 -10.68 -19.21
N GLU A 111 13.63 -11.49 -20.26
CA GLU A 111 13.85 -12.94 -20.14
C GLU A 111 15.33 -13.18 -19.83
N GLY A 112 15.63 -13.66 -18.62
CA GLY A 112 16.92 -14.26 -18.35
C GLY A 112 16.98 -15.62 -19.05
N ALA A 113 18.12 -15.96 -19.64
CA ALA A 113 18.36 -17.32 -20.11
C ALA A 113 18.13 -18.27 -18.93
N ILE A 114 17.15 -19.16 -19.06
CA ILE A 114 17.01 -20.31 -18.19
C ILE A 114 18.14 -21.24 -18.61
N TRP A 115 19.21 -21.29 -17.82
CA TRP A 115 20.32 -22.23 -17.99
C TRP A 115 19.89 -23.62 -17.56
#